data_AF-A0A4Q3EJJ1-F1
#
_entry.id   AF-A0A4Q3EJJ1-F1
#
_cell.length_a   1.000
_cell.length_b   1.000
_cell.length_c   1.000
_cell.angle_alpha   90.00
_cell.angle_beta   90.00
_cell.angle_gamma   90.00
#
_symmetry.space_group_name_H-M   'P 1'
#
loop_
_entity.id
_entity.type
_entity.pdbx_description
1 polymer ?
#
loop_
_entity_poly.entity_id
_entity_poly.type
_entity_poly.pdbx_seq_one_letter_code
_entity_poly.pdbx_strand_id
1 'polypeptide(L)'
;TYLAPNVGYFVQPVTVEKDFRGEFKSAFRAKSYVSELNSAYFVYNAQDPQIAKFQEQRFEVLRKAAGYEDMDKKFMQYYTYMPGDVKFSKISELAHKVAANKTTAVDKVISIRDYFLSKDENGDPLFKYTDNPGIPDIPSASKLMYFLFENRKGYCAYYAGATLFMLRSLGIPSRIAVGFLTVDRSDKNKGWYWYYADQAHAWVQVYFPGFGWLDFDTTVGNSDAQESPKPDGTPPMQPPRAWLAVDGVVQSVDTASKTMMMNVKHFVFQDKEYSLEQGTDVNMDLKVATVQRDSVDVPLGSIQKGDQATAVSYAEAFKKMQAEANEKGAALLSRFPSPEPIDEVYLKRKDVAKPEEKAPVAKPEDKISATEVLIIVGISLAGLVLLLLLLPSAIYRYLLLRYNSAKAEGNKAYWAYRTAGFYLHQVGIPRGTLTPMQYAKEVIDPSFGTGFAGFMNVYLKKKYAKEQPFTEKELAVVNGFLKPFLKTVRKQTKFSHRFTGFISPARSISYFTLPNPNET
;
A
#
# COMPACT_ATOMS: atom_id res chain seq x y z
N THR A 1 -15.61 -6.52 -11.78
CA THR A 1 -14.76 -5.83 -12.79
C THR A 1 -13.32 -6.16 -12.48
N TYR A 2 -12.62 -6.85 -13.39
CA TYR A 2 -11.22 -7.21 -13.19
C TYR A 2 -10.31 -5.99 -13.39
N LEU A 3 -9.21 -5.94 -12.65
CA LEU A 3 -8.20 -4.88 -12.84
C LEU A 3 -7.39 -5.15 -14.11
N ALA A 4 -7.06 -4.07 -14.82
CA ALA A 4 -6.21 -4.14 -15.99
C ALA A 4 -4.82 -4.67 -15.64
N PRO A 5 -4.17 -5.47 -16.51
CA PRO A 5 -2.75 -5.66 -16.40
C PRO A 5 -2.07 -4.29 -16.43
N ASN A 6 -1.40 -3.99 -15.34
CA ASN A 6 -0.84 -2.68 -15.12
C ASN A 6 0.66 -2.86 -14.97
N VAL A 7 1.42 -2.22 -15.87
CA VAL A 7 2.87 -2.27 -15.79
C VAL A 7 3.28 -1.25 -14.73
N GLY A 8 3.54 -1.76 -13.53
CA GLY A 8 4.20 -1.02 -12.48
C GLY A 8 5.59 -0.61 -12.97
N TYR A 9 5.85 0.69 -13.10
CA TYR A 9 7.19 1.21 -13.37
C TYR A 9 7.95 1.47 -12.06
N PHE A 10 7.25 1.42 -10.92
CA PHE A 10 7.83 1.52 -9.60
C PHE A 10 7.12 0.58 -8.64
N VAL A 11 7.88 -0.21 -7.90
CA VAL A 11 7.39 -1.07 -6.84
C VAL A 11 8.39 -1.00 -5.68
N GLN A 12 7.90 -0.63 -4.50
CA GLN A 12 8.70 -0.52 -3.28
C GLN A 12 8.04 -1.35 -2.18
N PRO A 13 8.76 -2.30 -1.56
CA PRO A 13 8.26 -3.00 -0.40
C PRO A 13 7.96 -2.02 0.74
N VAL A 14 6.80 -2.15 1.36
CA VAL A 14 6.42 -1.42 2.57
C VAL A 14 6.40 -2.40 3.73
N THR A 15 6.82 -1.93 4.91
CA THR A 15 6.85 -2.78 6.10
C THR A 15 5.42 -3.09 6.56
N VAL A 16 5.10 -4.38 6.70
CA VAL A 16 3.90 -4.81 7.41
C VAL A 16 4.16 -4.75 8.92
N GLU A 17 3.35 -3.97 9.64
CA GLU A 17 3.46 -3.87 11.09
C GLU A 17 3.24 -5.22 11.76
N LYS A 18 3.84 -5.40 12.94
CA LYS A 18 3.78 -6.65 13.70
C LYS A 18 2.32 -7.12 13.91
N ASP A 19 1.43 -6.20 14.23
CA ASP A 19 0.00 -6.46 14.48
C ASP A 19 -0.74 -6.98 13.23
N PHE A 20 -0.23 -6.67 12.04
CA PHE A 20 -0.81 -7.03 10.75
C PHE A 20 -0.12 -8.22 10.06
N ARG A 21 1.00 -8.74 10.60
CA ARG A 21 1.75 -9.86 9.98
C ARG A 21 0.98 -11.18 9.93
N GLY A 22 -0.05 -11.35 10.77
CA GLY A 22 -0.95 -12.50 10.71
C GLY A 22 -1.91 -12.47 9.52
N GLU A 23 -2.19 -11.27 9.00
CA GLU A 23 -3.14 -11.05 7.89
C GLU A 23 -2.41 -10.75 6.56
N PHE A 24 -1.32 -9.99 6.62
CA PHE A 24 -0.56 -9.56 5.45
C PHE A 24 0.85 -10.14 5.48
N LYS A 25 1.18 -10.94 4.46
CA LYS A 25 2.54 -11.47 4.27
C LYS A 25 3.52 -10.39 3.79
N SER A 26 3.05 -9.48 2.95
CA SER A 26 3.85 -8.43 2.31
C SER A 26 2.96 -7.28 1.86
N ALA A 27 3.50 -6.07 1.84
CA ALA A 27 2.85 -4.88 1.30
C ALA A 27 3.80 -4.17 0.34
N PHE A 28 3.25 -3.54 -0.70
CA PHE A 28 4.03 -2.83 -1.71
C PHE A 28 3.35 -1.50 -2.05
N ARG A 29 4.15 -0.44 -2.17
CA ARG A 29 3.76 0.80 -2.82
C ARG A 29 4.12 0.68 -4.29
N ALA A 30 3.12 0.77 -5.16
CA ALA A 30 3.34 0.72 -6.60
C ALA A 30 2.93 2.03 -7.27
N LYS A 31 3.68 2.46 -8.29
CA LYS A 31 3.22 3.43 -9.28
C LYS A 31 3.25 2.77 -10.65
N SER A 32 2.24 3.07 -11.44
CA SER A 32 1.85 2.21 -12.53
C SER A 32 1.17 3.03 -13.62
N TYR A 33 1.48 2.77 -14.88
CA TYR A 33 0.80 3.39 -16.02
C TYR A 33 -0.13 2.36 -16.65
N VAL A 34 -1.41 2.72 -16.77
CA VAL A 34 -2.35 1.92 -17.53
C VAL A 34 -2.25 2.37 -18.99
N SER A 35 -1.71 1.49 -19.84
CA SER A 35 -1.80 1.67 -21.29
C SER A 35 -3.22 1.30 -21.75
N GLU A 36 -3.75 2.03 -22.74
CA GLU A 36 -5.04 1.68 -23.36
C GLU A 36 -5.05 0.28 -23.97
N LEU A 37 -3.87 -0.20 -24.42
CA LEU A 37 -3.67 -1.55 -24.96
C LEU A 37 -3.32 -2.61 -23.90
N ASN A 38 -3.05 -2.22 -22.65
CA ASN A 38 -2.89 -3.17 -21.53
C ASN A 38 -4.10 -3.13 -20.59
N SER A 39 -5.25 -2.61 -21.03
CA SER A 39 -6.46 -2.65 -20.22
C SER A 39 -6.99 -4.10 -20.06
N ALA A 40 -7.64 -4.42 -18.93
CA ALA A 40 -8.06 -5.75 -18.44
C ALA A 40 -8.77 -6.66 -19.44
N TYR A 41 -9.27 -6.04 -20.50
CA TYR A 41 -10.13 -6.65 -21.46
C TYR A 41 -9.37 -7.60 -22.40
N PHE A 42 -8.04 -7.67 -22.45
CA PHE A 42 -7.36 -8.74 -23.20
C PHE A 42 -7.36 -10.11 -22.51
N VAL A 43 -7.73 -10.14 -21.23
CA VAL A 43 -7.45 -11.28 -20.34
C VAL A 43 -8.66 -12.23 -20.19
N TYR A 44 -9.86 -11.89 -20.67
CA TYR A 44 -11.03 -12.79 -20.48
C TYR A 44 -11.99 -12.86 -21.65
N ASN A 45 -12.64 -14.02 -21.76
CA ASN A 45 -13.77 -14.32 -22.63
C ASN A 45 -14.98 -13.50 -22.15
N ALA A 46 -15.03 -12.23 -22.57
CA ALA A 46 -16.03 -11.30 -22.11
C ALA A 46 -17.41 -11.72 -22.62
N GLN A 47 -18.31 -12.06 -21.70
CA GLN A 47 -19.72 -12.30 -22.01
C GLN A 47 -20.49 -10.98 -22.16
N ASP A 48 -19.96 -9.89 -21.59
CA ASP A 48 -20.54 -8.56 -21.72
C ASP A 48 -20.32 -8.01 -23.15
N PRO A 49 -21.40 -7.64 -23.89
CA PRO A 49 -21.27 -7.17 -25.26
C PRO A 49 -20.46 -5.88 -25.43
N GLN A 50 -20.48 -4.97 -24.44
CA GLN A 50 -19.71 -3.74 -24.51
C GLN A 50 -18.21 -4.03 -24.36
N ILE A 51 -17.87 -4.93 -23.44
CA ILE A 51 -16.49 -5.38 -23.26
C ILE A 51 -16.02 -6.14 -24.50
N ALA A 52 -16.83 -7.03 -25.07
CA ALA A 52 -16.47 -7.76 -26.29
C ALA A 52 -16.23 -6.79 -27.48
N LYS A 53 -17.09 -5.78 -27.65
CA LYS A 53 -16.88 -4.73 -28.65
C LYS A 53 -15.60 -3.94 -28.40
N PHE A 54 -15.30 -3.64 -27.13
CA PHE A 54 -14.05 -2.98 -26.76
C PHE A 54 -12.84 -3.84 -27.14
N GLN A 55 -12.85 -5.15 -26.85
CA GLN A 55 -11.78 -6.07 -27.25
C GLN A 55 -11.55 -6.06 -28.76
N GLU A 56 -12.63 -6.17 -29.55
CA GLU A 56 -12.54 -6.24 -31.00
C GLU A 56 -11.86 -5.01 -31.61
N GLN A 57 -12.19 -3.81 -31.11
CA GLN A 57 -11.53 -2.57 -31.53
C GLN A 57 -10.01 -2.60 -31.33
N ARG A 58 -9.50 -3.36 -30.35
CA ARG A 58 -8.07 -3.47 -30.10
C ARG A 58 -7.45 -4.56 -30.95
N PHE A 59 -8.17 -5.65 -31.21
CA PHE A 59 -7.73 -6.64 -32.19
C PHE A 59 -7.58 -6.00 -33.58
N GLU A 60 -8.47 -5.09 -33.98
CA GLU A 60 -8.33 -4.29 -35.20
C GLU A 60 -7.04 -3.44 -35.23
N VAL A 61 -6.57 -2.95 -34.08
CA VAL A 61 -5.27 -2.26 -33.99
C VAL A 61 -4.13 -3.27 -34.16
N LEU A 62 -4.19 -4.42 -33.48
CA LEU A 62 -3.15 -5.45 -33.55
C LEU A 62 -3.09 -6.18 -34.90
N ARG A 63 -4.18 -6.23 -35.67
CA ARG A 63 -4.19 -6.72 -37.05
C ARG A 63 -3.31 -5.90 -37.98
N LYS A 64 -3.01 -4.64 -37.61
CA LYS A 64 -2.11 -3.74 -38.33
C LYS A 64 -0.65 -3.85 -37.88
N ALA A 65 -0.35 -4.70 -36.90
CA ALA A 65 1.03 -4.92 -36.48
C ALA A 65 1.86 -5.49 -37.64
N ALA A 66 3.11 -5.06 -37.75
CA ALA A 66 4.03 -5.60 -38.74
C ALA A 66 4.29 -7.09 -38.47
N GLY A 67 4.69 -7.82 -39.51
CA GLY A 67 5.17 -9.19 -39.38
C GLY A 67 6.50 -9.28 -38.64
N TYR A 68 7.01 -10.50 -38.50
CA TYR A 68 8.21 -10.78 -37.70
C TYR A 68 9.49 -10.88 -38.54
N GLU A 69 9.42 -10.60 -39.85
CA GLU A 69 10.50 -10.80 -40.81
C GLU A 69 11.73 -9.93 -40.50
N ASP A 70 11.51 -8.70 -40.04
CA ASP A 70 12.56 -7.71 -39.73
C ASP A 70 13.06 -7.78 -38.28
N MET A 71 12.59 -8.76 -37.49
CA MET A 71 12.97 -8.90 -36.09
C MET A 71 14.36 -9.51 -35.93
N ASP A 72 15.03 -9.16 -34.81
CA ASP A 72 16.33 -9.76 -34.47
C ASP A 72 16.24 -11.30 -34.40
N LYS A 73 17.17 -11.97 -35.07
CA LYS A 73 17.15 -13.44 -35.20
C LYS A 73 17.32 -14.15 -33.86
N LYS A 74 18.14 -13.62 -32.94
CA LYS A 74 18.34 -14.23 -31.61
C LYS A 74 17.08 -14.08 -30.76
N PHE A 75 16.44 -12.91 -30.82
CA PHE A 75 15.15 -12.67 -30.20
C PHE A 75 14.11 -13.67 -30.68
N MET A 76 13.96 -13.80 -32.01
CA MET A 76 13.02 -14.75 -32.59
C MET A 76 13.33 -16.18 -32.15
N GLN A 77 14.58 -16.62 -32.31
CA GLN A 77 15.00 -17.97 -31.95
C GLN A 77 14.73 -18.32 -30.48
N TYR A 78 14.91 -17.37 -29.56
CA TYR A 78 14.64 -17.58 -28.14
C TYR A 78 13.12 -17.66 -27.86
N TYR A 79 12.35 -16.69 -28.36
CA TYR A 79 10.93 -16.57 -28.02
C TYR A 79 9.99 -17.42 -28.87
N THR A 80 10.49 -18.07 -29.92
CA THR A 80 9.76 -19.08 -30.71
C THR A 80 10.32 -20.50 -30.53
N TYR A 81 11.29 -20.69 -29.63
CA TYR A 81 11.90 -22.00 -29.41
C TYR A 81 10.88 -23.09 -29.04
N MET A 82 10.95 -24.20 -29.77
CA MET A 82 10.20 -25.44 -29.54
C MET A 82 11.17 -26.59 -29.26
N PRO A 83 10.95 -27.42 -28.22
CA PRO A 83 11.72 -28.63 -28.02
C PRO A 83 11.53 -29.63 -29.17
N GLY A 84 12.59 -30.36 -29.54
CA GLY A 84 12.58 -31.31 -30.67
C GLY A 84 11.96 -32.69 -30.40
N ASP A 85 11.31 -32.89 -29.24
CA ASP A 85 10.65 -34.16 -28.90
C ASP A 85 9.33 -34.31 -29.69
N VAL A 86 9.04 -35.53 -30.17
CA VAL A 86 7.82 -35.91 -30.91
C VAL A 86 6.53 -35.45 -30.21
N LYS A 87 6.50 -35.34 -28.88
CA LYS A 87 5.34 -34.81 -28.15
C LYS A 87 5.01 -33.38 -28.58
N PHE A 88 6.01 -32.54 -28.82
CA PHE A 88 5.80 -31.16 -29.22
C PHE A 88 5.42 -31.01 -30.70
N SER A 89 5.70 -32.01 -31.55
CA SER A 89 5.25 -31.99 -32.95
C SER A 89 3.72 -32.05 -33.04
N LYS A 90 3.06 -32.86 -32.20
CA LYS A 90 1.59 -32.91 -32.11
C LYS A 90 0.97 -31.57 -31.70
N ILE A 91 1.63 -30.82 -30.82
CA ILE A 91 1.19 -29.46 -30.46
C ILE A 91 1.31 -28.52 -31.67
N SER A 92 2.40 -28.63 -32.43
CA SER A 92 2.59 -27.87 -33.66
C SER A 92 1.51 -28.17 -34.70
N GLU A 93 1.22 -29.45 -34.94
CA GLU A 93 0.15 -29.89 -35.85
C GLU A 93 -1.22 -29.34 -35.42
N LEU A 94 -1.54 -29.43 -34.13
CA LEU A 94 -2.77 -28.87 -33.57
C LEU A 94 -2.82 -27.34 -33.78
N ALA A 95 -1.73 -26.64 -33.51
CA ALA A 95 -1.66 -25.18 -33.66
C ALA A 95 -1.90 -24.75 -35.10
N HIS A 96 -1.26 -25.41 -36.08
CA HIS A 96 -1.46 -25.12 -37.50
C HIS A 96 -2.88 -25.44 -37.98
N LYS A 97 -3.50 -26.50 -37.43
CA LYS A 97 -4.91 -26.83 -37.71
C LYS A 97 -5.86 -25.77 -37.14
N VAL A 98 -5.67 -25.38 -35.88
CA VAL A 98 -6.51 -24.39 -35.18
C VAL A 98 -6.39 -23.01 -35.82
N ALA A 99 -5.17 -22.62 -36.20
CA ALA A 99 -4.87 -21.34 -36.83
C ALA A 99 -5.00 -21.37 -38.37
N ALA A 100 -5.62 -22.42 -38.93
CA ALA A 100 -5.81 -22.53 -40.37
C ALA A 100 -6.56 -21.30 -40.91
N ASN A 101 -6.10 -20.78 -42.06
CA ASN A 101 -6.65 -19.59 -42.72
C ASN A 101 -6.54 -18.28 -41.92
N LYS A 102 -5.77 -18.24 -40.82
CA LYS A 102 -5.48 -17.00 -40.08
C LYS A 102 -4.15 -16.41 -40.54
N THR A 103 -4.16 -15.16 -40.97
CA THR A 103 -2.99 -14.46 -41.50
C THR A 103 -2.27 -13.67 -40.41
N THR A 104 -2.99 -12.85 -39.64
CA THR A 104 -2.42 -11.97 -38.63
C THR A 104 -2.07 -12.74 -37.34
N ALA A 105 -1.05 -12.25 -36.61
CA ALA A 105 -0.66 -12.86 -35.33
C ALA A 105 -1.80 -12.85 -34.30
N VAL A 106 -2.56 -11.75 -34.22
CA VAL A 106 -3.67 -11.64 -33.27
C VAL A 106 -4.81 -12.59 -33.60
N ASP A 107 -5.13 -12.81 -34.88
CA ASP A 107 -6.18 -13.76 -35.28
C ASP A 107 -5.78 -15.21 -34.98
N LYS A 108 -4.48 -15.53 -35.02
CA LYS A 108 -3.95 -16.84 -34.59
C LYS A 108 -4.06 -17.02 -33.07
N VAL A 109 -3.80 -15.97 -32.29
CA VAL A 109 -4.00 -15.99 -30.83
C VAL A 109 -5.49 -16.19 -30.51
N ILE A 110 -6.38 -15.46 -31.20
CA ILE A 110 -7.83 -15.58 -31.04
C ILE A 110 -8.31 -17.00 -31.40
N SER A 111 -7.82 -17.61 -32.48
CA SER A 111 -8.22 -18.98 -32.82
C SER A 111 -7.82 -20.00 -31.76
N ILE A 112 -6.68 -19.81 -31.09
CA ILE A 112 -6.25 -20.67 -29.99
C ILE A 112 -7.15 -20.49 -28.77
N ARG A 113 -7.50 -19.25 -28.41
CA ARG A 113 -8.50 -18.97 -27.37
C ARG A 113 -9.83 -19.66 -27.69
N ASP A 114 -10.32 -19.48 -28.91
CA ASP A 114 -11.61 -20.02 -29.35
C ASP A 114 -11.61 -21.56 -29.36
N TYR A 115 -10.46 -22.18 -29.63
CA TYR A 115 -10.28 -23.63 -29.48
C TYR A 115 -10.49 -24.09 -28.03
N PHE A 116 -9.95 -23.38 -27.04
CA PHE A 116 -10.20 -23.71 -25.63
C PHE A 116 -11.64 -23.43 -25.19
N LEU A 117 -12.32 -22.48 -25.83
CA LEU A 117 -13.74 -22.18 -25.62
C LEU A 117 -14.70 -23.12 -26.37
N SER A 118 -14.18 -24.02 -27.20
CA SER A 118 -15.00 -24.90 -28.04
C SER A 118 -15.91 -25.79 -27.19
N LYS A 119 -17.02 -26.19 -27.81
CA LYS A 119 -18.05 -27.03 -27.21
C LYS A 119 -18.14 -28.36 -27.96
N ASP A 120 -18.57 -29.40 -27.26
CA ASP A 120 -18.88 -30.69 -27.87
C ASP A 120 -20.26 -30.68 -28.57
N GLU A 121 -20.65 -31.82 -29.11
CA GLU A 121 -21.92 -32.02 -29.83
C GLU A 121 -23.16 -31.76 -28.95
N ASN A 122 -23.01 -31.86 -27.62
CA ASN A 122 -24.07 -31.61 -26.65
C ASN A 122 -24.11 -30.13 -26.19
N GLY A 123 -23.17 -29.31 -26.67
CA GLY A 123 -23.05 -27.91 -26.27
C GLY A 123 -22.29 -27.69 -24.96
N ASP A 124 -21.68 -28.72 -24.40
CA ASP A 124 -20.88 -28.66 -23.18
C ASP A 124 -19.45 -28.17 -23.49
N PRO A 125 -18.80 -27.40 -22.59
CA PRO A 125 -17.42 -26.98 -22.79
C PRO A 125 -16.47 -28.17 -22.93
N LEU A 126 -15.69 -28.17 -24.01
CA LEU A 126 -14.73 -29.23 -24.32
C LEU A 126 -13.56 -29.25 -23.33
N PHE A 127 -13.18 -28.07 -22.85
CA PHE A 127 -12.14 -27.87 -21.84
C PHE A 127 -12.76 -27.35 -20.54
N LYS A 128 -12.25 -27.84 -19.40
CA LYS A 128 -12.75 -27.48 -18.07
C LYS A 128 -11.61 -27.05 -17.15
N TYR A 129 -11.85 -25.97 -16.41
CA TYR A 129 -10.94 -25.55 -15.36
C TYR A 129 -11.06 -26.49 -14.16
N THR A 130 -9.93 -26.91 -13.58
CA THR A 130 -9.90 -27.62 -12.29
C THR A 130 -8.53 -27.51 -11.62
N ASP A 131 -8.52 -27.29 -10.30
CA ASP A 131 -7.30 -27.32 -9.49
C ASP A 131 -6.80 -28.75 -9.23
N ASN A 132 -7.61 -29.77 -9.56
CA ASN A 132 -7.23 -31.17 -9.50
C ASN A 132 -7.39 -31.85 -10.88
N PRO A 133 -6.50 -31.57 -11.84
CA PRO A 133 -6.59 -32.11 -13.20
C PRO A 133 -6.34 -33.62 -13.29
N GLY A 134 -5.93 -34.26 -12.18
CA GLY A 134 -5.70 -35.69 -12.09
C GLY A 134 -4.30 -36.15 -12.51
N ILE A 135 -4.10 -37.46 -12.30
CA ILE A 135 -2.88 -38.27 -12.42
C ILE A 135 -1.64 -37.67 -11.73
N PRO A 136 -1.47 -37.95 -10.42
CA PRO A 136 -0.17 -37.85 -9.78
C PRO A 136 0.83 -38.75 -10.56
N ASP A 137 2.08 -38.34 -10.68
CA ASP A 137 3.20 -39.16 -11.21
C ASP A 137 3.48 -39.19 -12.73
N ILE A 138 2.83 -38.35 -13.54
CA ILE A 138 3.25 -38.13 -14.95
C ILE A 138 4.30 -36.99 -15.04
N PRO A 139 5.38 -37.10 -15.85
CA PRO A 139 6.33 -36.00 -16.10
C PRO A 139 5.64 -34.74 -16.67
N SER A 140 6.11 -33.54 -16.32
CA SER A 140 5.43 -32.27 -16.63
C SER A 140 5.04 -32.07 -18.11
N ALA A 141 5.91 -32.42 -19.07
CA ALA A 141 5.58 -32.32 -20.50
C ALA A 141 4.47 -33.30 -20.92
N SER A 142 4.45 -34.51 -20.33
CA SER A 142 3.39 -35.49 -20.57
C SER A 142 2.06 -35.05 -19.94
N LYS A 143 2.06 -34.23 -18.88
CA LYS A 143 0.84 -33.63 -18.33
C LYS A 143 0.19 -32.64 -19.29
N LEU A 144 0.99 -31.84 -20.00
CA LEU A 144 0.47 -30.89 -20.99
C LEU A 144 -0.17 -31.63 -22.19
N MET A 145 0.43 -32.72 -22.62
CA MET A 145 -0.13 -33.58 -23.67
C MET A 145 -1.44 -34.23 -23.24
N TYR A 146 -1.46 -34.80 -22.04
CA TYR A 146 -2.66 -35.38 -21.44
C TYR A 146 -3.79 -34.35 -21.35
N PHE A 147 -3.46 -33.10 -20.97
CA PHE A 147 -4.40 -31.98 -21.00
C PHE A 147 -4.96 -31.68 -22.38
N LEU A 148 -4.10 -31.47 -23.38
CA LEU A 148 -4.55 -31.06 -24.71
C LEU A 148 -5.35 -32.13 -25.44
N PHE A 149 -4.94 -33.40 -25.31
CA PHE A 149 -5.43 -34.46 -26.20
C PHE A 149 -6.30 -35.50 -25.51
N GLU A 150 -6.31 -35.57 -24.17
CA GLU A 150 -7.02 -36.62 -23.44
C GLU A 150 -8.04 -36.07 -22.43
N ASN A 151 -7.62 -35.58 -21.27
CA ASN A 151 -8.55 -35.24 -20.18
C ASN A 151 -9.22 -33.87 -20.33
N ARG A 152 -8.62 -32.93 -21.07
CA ARG A 152 -9.05 -31.53 -21.28
C ARG A 152 -9.41 -30.78 -20.00
N LYS A 153 -8.76 -31.17 -18.90
CA LYS A 153 -8.96 -30.64 -17.55
C LYS A 153 -7.65 -30.09 -17.02
N GLY A 154 -7.62 -28.81 -16.68
CA GLY A 154 -6.38 -28.11 -16.28
C GLY A 154 -6.67 -26.83 -15.49
N TYR A 155 -5.63 -26.28 -14.86
CA TYR A 155 -5.67 -24.94 -14.28
C TYR A 155 -4.84 -23.96 -15.14
N CYS A 156 -4.77 -22.69 -14.73
CA CYS A 156 -4.18 -21.60 -15.52
C CYS A 156 -2.81 -21.92 -16.17
N ALA A 157 -1.89 -22.60 -15.46
CA ALA A 157 -0.58 -22.95 -16.01
C ALA A 157 -0.64 -23.94 -17.19
N TYR A 158 -1.66 -24.82 -17.25
CA TYR A 158 -1.85 -25.74 -18.37
C TYR A 158 -2.30 -24.98 -19.62
N TYR A 159 -3.27 -24.07 -19.49
CA TYR A 159 -3.73 -23.23 -20.59
C TYR A 159 -2.61 -22.30 -21.08
N ALA A 160 -1.88 -21.65 -20.16
CA ALA A 160 -0.76 -20.79 -20.50
C ALA A 160 0.37 -21.57 -21.19
N GLY A 161 0.72 -22.76 -20.69
CA GLY A 161 1.72 -23.63 -21.29
C GLY A 161 1.33 -24.12 -22.69
N ALA A 162 0.08 -24.56 -22.86
CA ALA A 162 -0.43 -25.00 -24.15
C ALA A 162 -0.42 -23.87 -25.17
N THR A 163 -0.93 -22.70 -24.78
CA THR A 163 -0.97 -21.50 -25.62
C THR A 163 0.42 -21.05 -26.02
N LEU A 164 1.38 -21.05 -25.08
CA LEU A 164 2.77 -20.74 -25.37
C LEU A 164 3.31 -21.63 -26.49
N PHE A 165 3.25 -22.96 -26.34
CA PHE A 165 3.82 -23.87 -27.33
C PHE A 165 3.07 -23.84 -28.66
N MET A 166 1.74 -23.65 -28.65
CA MET A 166 0.99 -23.46 -29.89
C MET A 166 1.44 -22.20 -30.62
N LEU A 167 1.57 -21.07 -29.94
CA LEU A 167 2.03 -19.81 -30.54
C LEU A 167 3.48 -19.90 -31.04
N ARG A 168 4.39 -20.48 -30.25
CA ARG A 168 5.79 -20.66 -30.65
C ARG A 168 5.92 -21.50 -31.91
N SER A 169 5.13 -22.57 -32.02
CA SER A 169 5.11 -23.40 -33.23
C SER A 169 4.62 -22.67 -34.48
N LEU A 170 3.81 -21.63 -34.31
CA LEU A 170 3.33 -20.73 -35.37
C LEU A 170 4.31 -19.58 -35.68
N GLY A 171 5.51 -19.58 -35.08
CA GLY A 171 6.50 -18.53 -35.24
C GLY A 171 6.18 -17.24 -34.48
N ILE A 172 5.24 -17.27 -33.52
CA ILE A 172 4.81 -16.09 -32.76
C ILE A 172 5.62 -16.00 -31.45
N PRO A 173 6.41 -14.94 -31.22
CA PRO A 173 7.20 -14.79 -30.01
C PRO A 173 6.30 -14.67 -28.79
N SER A 174 6.48 -15.59 -27.83
CA SER A 174 5.62 -15.69 -26.65
C SER A 174 6.40 -16.12 -25.40
N ARG A 175 5.90 -15.70 -24.22
CA ARG A 175 6.46 -16.05 -22.91
C ARG A 175 5.37 -16.22 -21.85
N ILE A 176 5.63 -17.00 -20.81
CA ILE A 176 4.72 -17.12 -19.66
C ILE A 176 4.95 -15.93 -18.72
N ALA A 177 3.86 -15.36 -18.23
CA ALA A 177 3.84 -14.42 -17.12
C ALA A 177 3.05 -15.04 -15.95
N VAL A 178 3.48 -14.75 -14.73
CA VAL A 178 2.83 -15.20 -13.50
C VAL A 178 2.64 -14.02 -12.56
N GLY A 179 1.56 -14.05 -11.80
CA GLY A 179 1.22 -12.98 -10.86
C GLY A 179 -0.08 -13.28 -10.16
N PHE A 180 -0.89 -12.25 -9.96
CA PHE A 180 -2.19 -12.38 -9.32
C PHE A 180 -3.28 -11.82 -10.22
N LEU A 181 -4.36 -12.56 -10.34
CA LEU A 181 -5.60 -12.08 -10.94
C LEU A 181 -6.58 -11.73 -9.83
N THR A 182 -6.87 -10.45 -9.65
CA THR A 182 -7.80 -9.99 -8.61
C THR A 182 -8.86 -9.06 -9.20
N VAL A 183 -9.97 -8.95 -8.47
CA VAL A 183 -10.99 -7.93 -8.72
C VAL A 183 -10.71 -6.74 -7.82
N ASP A 184 -11.08 -5.54 -8.27
CA ASP A 184 -10.92 -4.36 -7.43
C ASP A 184 -11.81 -4.49 -6.17
N ARG A 185 -11.15 -4.59 -5.01
CA ARG A 185 -11.76 -4.66 -3.68
C ARG A 185 -11.47 -3.41 -2.85
N SER A 186 -11.08 -2.30 -3.49
CA SER A 186 -10.68 -1.05 -2.87
C SER A 186 -11.83 -0.11 -2.50
N ASP A 187 -13.06 -0.63 -2.43
CA ASP A 187 -14.28 0.15 -2.22
C ASP A 187 -14.24 1.02 -0.95
N LYS A 188 -13.70 0.47 0.15
CA LYS A 188 -13.54 1.19 1.43
C LYS A 188 -12.29 2.07 1.48
N ASN A 189 -11.26 1.72 0.72
CA ASN A 189 -9.94 2.36 0.76
C ASN A 189 -9.35 2.41 -0.65
N LYS A 190 -9.83 3.38 -1.43
CA LYS A 190 -9.41 3.58 -2.81
C LYS A 190 -7.88 3.71 -2.89
N GLY A 191 -7.28 3.06 -3.89
CA GLY A 191 -5.84 3.03 -4.10
C GLY A 191 -5.10 1.91 -3.36
N TRP A 192 -5.80 1.11 -2.55
CA TRP A 192 -5.27 -0.13 -1.96
C TRP A 192 -5.78 -1.35 -2.72
N TYR A 193 -4.88 -2.28 -3.02
CA TYR A 193 -5.22 -3.52 -3.71
C TYR A 193 -4.79 -4.71 -2.86
N TRP A 194 -5.69 -5.69 -2.75
CA TRP A 194 -5.47 -6.90 -1.98
C TRP A 194 -5.31 -8.10 -2.92
N TYR A 195 -4.25 -8.84 -2.68
CA TYR A 195 -3.87 -10.02 -3.45
C TYR A 195 -3.76 -11.21 -2.51
N TYR A 196 -4.41 -12.31 -2.87
CA TYR A 196 -4.48 -13.53 -2.08
C TYR A 196 -3.74 -14.67 -2.78
N ALA A 197 -3.28 -15.65 -2.02
CA ALA A 197 -2.50 -16.76 -2.57
C ALA A 197 -3.30 -17.62 -3.57
N ASP A 198 -4.60 -17.78 -3.34
CA ASP A 198 -5.55 -18.48 -4.22
C ASP A 198 -5.87 -17.71 -5.51
N GLN A 199 -5.47 -16.44 -5.59
CA GLN A 199 -5.56 -15.61 -6.80
C GLN A 199 -4.31 -15.70 -7.68
N ALA A 200 -3.34 -16.54 -7.32
CA ALA A 200 -2.16 -16.77 -8.14
C ALA A 200 -2.57 -17.25 -9.54
N HIS A 201 -2.04 -16.60 -10.56
CA HIS A 201 -2.47 -16.82 -11.94
C HIS A 201 -1.31 -16.83 -12.91
N ALA A 202 -1.46 -17.59 -13.99
CA ALA A 202 -0.49 -17.71 -15.07
C ALA A 202 -1.18 -17.45 -16.42
N TRP A 203 -0.52 -16.67 -17.28
CA TRP A 203 -1.01 -16.32 -18.61
C TRP A 203 0.15 -16.21 -19.60
N VAL A 204 -0.14 -15.91 -20.87
CA VAL A 204 0.88 -15.74 -21.92
C VAL A 204 1.02 -14.28 -22.28
N GLN A 205 2.25 -13.82 -22.44
CA GLN A 205 2.56 -12.58 -23.12
C GLN A 205 2.98 -12.86 -24.56
N VAL A 206 2.42 -12.11 -25.49
CA VAL A 206 2.67 -12.21 -26.93
C VAL A 206 3.31 -10.92 -27.41
N TYR A 207 4.38 -11.03 -28.18
CA TYR A 207 5.07 -9.87 -28.73
C TYR A 207 4.46 -9.46 -30.08
N PHE A 208 4.14 -8.16 -30.19
CA PHE A 208 3.68 -7.54 -31.44
C PHE A 208 4.67 -6.43 -31.83
N PRO A 209 5.29 -6.48 -33.02
CA PRO A 209 6.19 -5.43 -33.49
C PRO A 209 5.51 -4.06 -33.48
N GLY A 210 6.19 -3.06 -32.94
CA GLY A 210 5.65 -1.71 -32.73
C GLY A 210 4.79 -1.52 -31.48
N PHE A 211 4.35 -2.60 -30.82
CA PHE A 211 3.50 -2.55 -29.62
C PHE A 211 4.16 -3.15 -28.37
N GLY A 212 5.08 -4.10 -28.54
CA GLY A 212 5.77 -4.78 -27.44
C GLY A 212 5.03 -6.02 -26.94
N TRP A 213 5.23 -6.36 -25.66
CA TRP A 213 4.60 -7.51 -25.02
C TRP A 213 3.20 -7.18 -24.51
N LEU A 214 2.21 -7.95 -24.94
CA LEU A 214 0.82 -7.79 -24.54
C LEU A 214 0.31 -9.08 -23.88
N ASP A 215 -0.51 -8.94 -22.84
CA ASP A 215 -1.05 -10.05 -22.06
C ASP A 215 -2.24 -10.70 -22.78
N PHE A 216 -2.21 -12.02 -22.92
CA PHE A 216 -3.29 -12.86 -23.43
C PHE A 216 -3.48 -14.04 -22.48
N ASP A 217 -4.71 -14.17 -21.99
CA ASP A 217 -5.12 -15.30 -21.16
C ASP A 217 -6.22 -16.09 -21.87
N THR A 218 -5.89 -17.35 -22.16
CA THR A 218 -6.75 -18.32 -22.86
C THR A 218 -7.41 -19.28 -21.88
N THR A 219 -7.23 -19.06 -20.58
CA THR A 219 -7.82 -19.88 -19.52
C THR A 219 -9.35 -19.79 -19.58
N VAL A 220 -10.01 -20.94 -19.55
CA VAL A 220 -11.48 -20.99 -19.49
C VAL A 220 -11.96 -20.60 -18.09
N GLY A 221 -13.20 -20.12 -17.98
CA GLY A 221 -13.77 -19.73 -16.68
C GLY A 221 -13.83 -20.90 -15.69
N ASN A 222 -13.53 -20.61 -14.43
CA ASN A 222 -13.65 -21.57 -13.32
C ASN A 222 -15.02 -21.40 -12.65
N SER A 223 -15.95 -22.33 -12.88
CA SER A 223 -17.28 -22.34 -12.24
C SER A 223 -17.22 -22.59 -10.73
N ASP A 224 -16.16 -23.25 -10.27
CA ASP A 224 -16.00 -23.71 -8.90
C ASP A 224 -15.10 -22.76 -8.09
N ALA A 225 -14.73 -21.61 -8.68
CA ALA A 225 -13.90 -20.61 -8.02
C ALA A 225 -14.61 -20.07 -6.77
N GLN A 226 -14.02 -20.32 -5.61
CA GLN A 226 -14.42 -19.64 -4.38
C GLN A 226 -13.61 -18.35 -4.24
N GLU A 227 -14.30 -17.24 -4.08
CA GLU A 227 -13.63 -15.98 -3.79
C GLU A 227 -13.09 -15.99 -2.37
N SER A 228 -11.79 -15.70 -2.22
CA SER A 228 -11.20 -15.38 -0.92
C SER A 228 -12.03 -14.31 -0.18
N PRO A 229 -12.14 -14.38 1.16
CA PRO A 229 -12.88 -13.40 1.95
C PRO A 229 -12.47 -11.97 1.63
N LYS A 230 -13.44 -11.05 1.64
CA LYS A 230 -13.14 -9.62 1.48
C LYS A 230 -12.41 -9.13 2.74
N PRO A 231 -11.28 -8.42 2.59
CA PRO A 231 -10.58 -7.85 3.74
C PRO A 231 -11.49 -6.84 4.43
N ASP A 232 -11.28 -6.61 5.74
CA ASP A 232 -12.07 -5.61 6.47
C ASP A 232 -11.89 -4.18 5.90
N GLY A 233 -10.83 -4.03 5.11
CA GLY A 233 -10.44 -2.87 4.33
C GLY A 233 -9.29 -2.10 4.97
N THR A 234 -8.93 -2.38 6.21
CA THR A 234 -7.93 -1.60 6.97
C THR A 234 -6.54 -1.83 6.40
N PRO A 235 -5.90 -0.81 5.79
CA PRO A 235 -4.52 -0.96 5.34
C PRO A 235 -3.59 -1.07 6.54
N PRO A 236 -2.50 -1.86 6.47
CA PRO A 236 -1.46 -1.83 7.48
C PRO A 236 -0.77 -0.46 7.40
N MET A 237 -1.03 0.47 8.34
CA MET A 237 -0.35 1.77 8.37
C MET A 237 -0.10 2.36 9.76
N GLN A 238 1.18 2.33 10.14
CA GLN A 238 2.00 3.48 10.56
C GLN A 238 2.80 3.97 9.35
N PRO A 239 3.27 5.23 9.33
CA PRO A 239 4.28 5.63 8.36
C PRO A 239 5.45 4.63 8.44
N PRO A 240 5.97 4.12 7.31
CA PRO A 240 7.13 3.26 7.32
C PRO A 240 8.24 3.94 8.14
N ARG A 241 9.01 3.17 8.92
CA ARG A 241 10.18 3.73 9.62
C ARG A 241 11.08 4.37 8.55
N ALA A 242 11.26 5.69 8.62
CA ALA A 242 12.16 6.41 7.73
C ALA A 242 13.58 5.88 7.94
N TRP A 243 14.24 5.47 6.85
CA TRP A 243 15.65 5.08 6.91
C TRP A 243 16.54 6.31 6.88
N LEU A 244 16.09 7.36 6.18
CA LEU A 244 16.79 8.62 6.03
C LEU A 244 15.78 9.77 6.13
N ALA A 245 16.13 10.80 6.90
CA ALA A 245 15.47 12.10 6.89
C ALA A 245 16.54 13.19 6.84
N VAL A 246 16.45 14.08 5.87
CA VAL A 246 17.48 15.07 5.55
C VAL A 246 16.90 16.46 5.61
N ASP A 247 17.50 17.33 6.42
CA ASP A 247 17.12 18.73 6.52
C ASP A 247 18.14 19.60 5.77
N GLY A 248 17.63 20.46 4.89
CA GLY A 248 18.50 21.28 4.07
C GLY A 248 17.82 22.45 3.36
N VAL A 249 18.61 23.13 2.55
CA VAL A 249 18.17 24.25 1.69
C VAL A 249 18.30 23.83 0.25
N VAL A 250 17.20 23.95 -0.51
CA VAL A 250 17.16 23.59 -1.92
C VAL A 250 18.08 24.50 -2.72
N GLN A 251 19.01 23.92 -3.48
CA GLN A 251 19.93 24.63 -4.35
C GLN A 251 19.43 24.70 -5.80
N SER A 252 18.83 23.62 -6.28
CA SER A 252 18.21 23.55 -7.61
C SER A 252 17.17 22.43 -7.67
N VAL A 253 16.25 22.56 -8.62
CA VAL A 253 15.25 21.53 -8.95
C VAL A 253 15.15 21.41 -10.46
N ASP A 254 15.13 20.19 -10.97
CA ASP A 254 14.85 19.89 -12.37
C ASP A 254 13.56 19.07 -12.44
N THR A 255 12.50 19.71 -12.93
CA THR A 255 11.17 19.10 -13.05
C THR A 255 11.08 18.07 -14.18
N ALA A 256 11.98 18.11 -15.16
CA ALA A 256 12.00 17.18 -16.29
C ALA A 256 12.66 15.86 -15.89
N SER A 257 13.87 15.91 -15.30
CA SER A 257 14.53 14.72 -14.75
C SER A 257 13.98 14.29 -13.39
N LYS A 258 13.14 15.14 -12.77
CA LYS A 258 12.59 15.00 -11.41
C LYS A 258 13.68 14.82 -10.36
N THR A 259 14.70 15.68 -10.41
CA THR A 259 15.81 15.69 -9.45
C THR A 259 15.86 17.00 -8.68
N MET A 260 16.44 16.97 -7.49
CA MET A 260 16.64 18.14 -6.64
C MET A 260 18.01 18.08 -6.00
N MET A 261 18.73 19.20 -6.03
CA MET A 261 19.97 19.33 -5.27
C MET A 261 19.67 20.12 -4.00
N MET A 262 20.06 19.57 -2.86
CA MET A 262 19.84 20.18 -1.55
C MET A 262 21.15 20.27 -0.78
N ASN A 263 21.42 21.44 -0.20
CA ASN A 263 22.53 21.62 0.72
C ASN A 263 22.11 21.13 2.10
N VAL A 264 22.75 20.07 2.57
CA VAL A 264 22.41 19.32 3.77
C VAL A 264 23.38 19.71 4.88
N LYS A 265 22.86 19.95 6.09
CA LYS A 265 23.68 20.14 7.30
C LYS A 265 23.39 19.13 8.40
N HIS A 266 22.15 18.64 8.44
CA HIS A 266 21.69 17.69 9.43
C HIS A 266 20.86 16.60 8.76
N PHE A 267 21.07 15.37 9.18
CA PHE A 267 20.26 14.25 8.74
C PHE A 267 20.16 13.19 9.82
N VAL A 268 19.07 12.43 9.78
CA VAL A 268 18.85 11.24 10.59
C VAL A 268 18.96 10.04 9.67
N PHE A 269 19.83 9.09 10.00
CA PHE A 269 19.94 7.82 9.29
C PHE A 269 19.82 6.67 10.29
N GLN A 270 18.83 5.80 10.09
CA GLN A 270 18.52 4.65 10.95
C GLN A 270 18.46 5.02 12.46
N ASP A 271 17.70 6.08 12.77
CA ASP A 271 17.52 6.67 14.11
C ASP A 271 18.79 7.25 14.76
N LYS A 272 19.88 7.43 14.00
CA LYS A 272 21.06 8.16 14.45
C LYS A 272 21.14 9.52 13.79
N GLU A 273 21.32 10.56 14.59
CA GLU A 273 21.52 11.93 14.12
C GLU A 273 22.97 12.17 13.70
N TYR A 274 23.14 12.85 12.57
CA TYR A 274 24.43 13.28 12.05
C TYR A 274 24.37 14.77 11.75
N SER A 275 25.41 15.49 12.15
CA SER A 275 25.61 16.90 11.83
C SER A 275 26.90 17.07 11.05
N LEU A 276 26.87 17.93 10.03
CA LEU A 276 28.00 18.23 9.17
C LEU A 276 28.58 19.60 9.53
N GLU A 277 29.91 19.68 9.63
CA GLU A 277 30.62 20.95 9.89
C GLU A 277 30.46 21.94 8.73
N GLN A 278 30.45 21.42 7.50
CA GLN A 278 30.17 22.18 6.28
C GLN A 278 28.98 21.53 5.57
N GLY A 279 28.09 22.37 5.00
CA GLY A 279 26.93 21.88 4.28
C GLY A 279 27.35 21.18 3.00
N THR A 280 26.86 19.96 2.77
CA THR A 280 27.18 19.16 1.59
C THR A 280 26.00 19.19 0.61
N ASP A 281 26.29 19.44 -0.67
CA ASP A 281 25.27 19.34 -1.71
C ASP A 281 24.99 17.88 -2.05
N VAL A 282 23.72 17.51 -1.95
CA VAL A 282 23.24 16.15 -2.15
C VAL A 282 22.23 16.15 -3.28
N ASN A 283 22.43 15.25 -4.24
CA ASN A 283 21.53 15.07 -5.38
C ASN A 283 20.44 14.03 -5.05
N MET A 284 19.18 14.39 -5.24
CA MET A 284 18.01 13.61 -4.80
C MET A 284 17.11 13.27 -5.99
N ASP A 285 16.66 12.02 -6.07
CA ASP A 285 15.67 11.52 -7.03
C ASP A 285 14.27 11.69 -6.46
N LEU A 286 13.49 12.56 -7.10
CA LEU A 286 12.12 12.91 -6.72
C LEU A 286 11.07 12.26 -7.64
N LYS A 287 11.43 11.29 -8.49
CA LYS A 287 10.49 10.66 -9.44
C LYS A 287 9.26 10.08 -8.75
N VAL A 288 9.44 9.61 -7.51
CA VAL A 288 8.38 9.01 -6.70
C VAL A 288 7.93 9.88 -5.53
N ALA A 289 8.65 10.95 -5.25
CA ALA A 289 8.42 11.80 -4.10
C ALA A 289 7.03 12.47 -4.12
N THR A 290 6.39 12.52 -2.95
CA THR A 290 5.26 13.42 -2.71
C THR A 290 5.80 14.70 -2.08
N VAL A 291 5.48 15.86 -2.65
CA VAL A 291 5.90 17.15 -2.10
C VAL A 291 4.76 17.74 -1.30
N GLN A 292 5.04 18.18 -0.07
CA GLN A 292 4.05 18.71 0.85
C GLN A 292 4.44 20.09 1.36
N ARG A 293 3.45 20.96 1.52
CA ARG A 293 3.56 22.23 2.23
C ARG A 293 2.36 22.34 3.16
N ASP A 294 2.58 22.59 4.45
CA ASP A 294 1.51 22.63 5.46
C ASP A 294 0.62 21.37 5.49
N SER A 295 1.23 20.18 5.29
CA SER A 295 0.53 18.88 5.20
C SER A 295 -0.44 18.74 4.02
N VAL A 296 -0.29 19.59 3.00
CA VAL A 296 -1.04 19.53 1.73
C VAL A 296 -0.07 19.18 0.61
N ASP A 297 -0.46 18.23 -0.24
CA ASP A 297 0.32 17.84 -1.42
C ASP A 297 0.37 19.00 -2.43
N VAL A 298 1.57 19.32 -2.90
CA VAL A 298 1.83 20.39 -3.88
C VAL A 298 2.59 19.82 -5.09
N PRO A 299 2.46 20.43 -6.29
CA PRO A 299 3.24 19.99 -7.45
C PRO A 299 4.75 20.10 -7.22
N LEU A 300 5.53 19.22 -7.85
CA LEU A 300 7.00 19.27 -7.80
C LEU A 300 7.56 20.63 -8.21
N GLY A 301 6.95 21.28 -9.22
CA GLY A 301 7.36 22.61 -9.69
C GLY A 301 7.10 23.75 -8.69
N SER A 302 6.50 23.48 -7.53
CA SER A 302 6.35 24.47 -6.45
C SER A 302 7.59 24.60 -5.56
N ILE A 303 8.55 23.68 -5.69
CA ILE A 303 9.85 23.74 -5.03
C ILE A 303 10.66 24.85 -5.69
N GLN A 304 11.24 25.74 -4.89
CA GLN A 304 12.09 26.82 -5.37
C GLN A 304 13.48 26.74 -4.73
N LYS A 305 14.49 27.25 -5.44
CA LYS A 305 15.80 27.50 -4.86
C LYS A 305 15.66 28.40 -3.62
N GLY A 306 16.33 28.02 -2.54
CA GLY A 306 16.27 28.70 -1.24
C GLY A 306 15.17 28.21 -0.31
N ASP A 307 14.28 27.31 -0.76
CA ASP A 307 13.30 26.70 0.13
C ASP A 307 14.01 25.85 1.20
N GLN A 308 13.58 25.97 2.46
CA GLN A 308 13.94 24.99 3.47
C GLN A 308 13.05 23.77 3.33
N ALA A 309 13.67 22.60 3.23
CA ALA A 309 12.97 21.35 3.02
C ALA A 309 13.49 20.24 3.95
N THR A 310 12.60 19.31 4.27
CA THR A 310 12.92 18.03 4.88
C THR A 310 12.61 16.94 3.86
N ALA A 311 13.62 16.24 3.37
CA ALA A 311 13.46 15.11 2.45
C ALA A 311 13.51 13.80 3.24
N VAL A 312 12.54 12.91 3.03
CA VAL A 312 12.41 11.64 3.76
C VAL A 312 12.45 10.47 2.79
N SER A 313 13.18 9.43 3.14
CA SER A 313 13.28 8.19 2.37
C SER A 313 12.95 6.95 3.19
N TYR A 314 12.15 6.09 2.58
CA TYR A 314 11.82 4.74 3.01
C TYR A 314 12.43 3.70 2.06
N ALA A 315 13.30 4.11 1.14
CA ALA A 315 13.86 3.24 0.11
C ALA A 315 14.69 2.10 0.72
N GLU A 316 14.54 0.90 0.15
CA GLU A 316 15.26 -0.30 0.59
C GLU A 316 16.79 -0.16 0.41
N ALA A 317 17.24 0.73 -0.49
CA ALA A 317 18.64 1.08 -0.68
C ALA A 317 19.28 1.51 0.65
N PHE A 318 18.59 2.30 1.46
CA PHE A 318 19.06 2.76 2.78
C PHE A 318 18.91 1.70 3.88
N LYS A 319 17.96 0.77 3.74
CA LYS A 319 17.75 -0.34 4.67
C LYS A 319 18.94 -1.31 4.70
N LYS A 320 19.55 -1.57 3.54
CA LYS A 320 20.66 -2.52 3.39
C LYS A 320 22.01 -1.95 3.82
N MET A 321 22.10 -0.64 3.97
CA MET A 321 23.31 0.03 4.42
C MET A 321 23.46 -0.07 5.93
N GLN A 322 24.71 -0.11 6.40
CA GLN A 322 25.06 -0.03 7.81
C GLN A 322 26.08 1.08 8.01
N ALA A 323 25.84 1.91 9.02
CA ALA A 323 26.82 2.89 9.45
C ALA A 323 27.93 2.18 10.24
N GLU A 324 29.19 2.52 9.94
CA GLU A 324 30.32 1.97 10.68
C GLU A 324 30.42 2.59 12.09
N ALA A 325 31.07 1.90 13.02
CA ALA A 325 31.28 2.42 14.36
C ALA A 325 32.17 3.67 14.30
N ASN A 326 31.63 4.83 14.70
CA ASN A 326 32.26 6.16 14.67
C ASN A 326 32.44 6.79 13.27
N GLU A 327 31.68 6.35 12.27
CA GLU A 327 31.67 6.98 10.95
C GLU A 327 31.18 8.43 11.02
N LYS A 328 31.95 9.37 10.44
CA LYS A 328 31.53 10.78 10.34
C LYS A 328 30.41 10.92 9.30
N GLY A 329 29.45 11.82 9.55
CA GLY A 329 28.28 12.01 8.68
C GLY A 329 28.62 12.30 7.21
N ALA A 330 29.70 13.04 6.93
CA ALA A 330 30.14 13.32 5.55
C ALA A 330 30.62 12.07 4.81
N ALA A 331 31.32 11.16 5.50
CA ALA A 331 31.78 9.90 4.92
C ALA A 331 30.59 8.97 4.63
N LEU A 332 29.63 8.92 5.55
CA LEU A 332 28.39 8.16 5.37
C LEU A 332 27.57 8.67 4.17
N LEU A 333 27.39 9.98 4.04
CA LEU A 333 26.69 10.59 2.89
C LEU A 333 27.36 10.27 1.56
N SER A 334 28.70 10.21 1.51
CA SER A 334 29.41 9.87 0.27
C SER A 334 29.15 8.44 -0.23
N ARG A 335 28.68 7.56 0.66
CA ARG A 335 28.31 6.16 0.33
C ARG A 335 26.84 6.02 -0.07
N PHE A 336 26.03 7.06 0.12
CA PHE A 336 24.62 7.01 -0.25
C PHE A 336 24.46 6.89 -1.78
N PRO A 337 23.42 6.20 -2.26
CA PRO A 337 23.12 6.13 -3.68
C PRO A 337 22.91 7.54 -4.24
N SER A 338 23.52 7.85 -5.38
CA SER A 338 23.35 9.15 -6.06
C SER A 338 22.76 8.93 -7.45
N PRO A 339 21.60 9.54 -7.77
CA PRO A 339 20.79 10.38 -6.90
C PRO A 339 20.10 9.59 -5.76
N GLU A 340 19.94 10.23 -4.60
CA GLU A 340 19.33 9.63 -3.41
C GLU A 340 17.81 9.44 -3.60
N PRO A 341 17.27 8.23 -3.47
CA PRO A 341 15.83 8.01 -3.68
C PRO A 341 15.02 8.63 -2.54
N ILE A 342 14.19 9.63 -2.84
CA ILE A 342 13.34 10.33 -1.87
C ILE A 342 11.86 9.99 -2.10
N ASP A 343 11.16 9.74 -1.00
CA ASP A 343 9.74 9.36 -1.00
C ASP A 343 8.82 10.53 -0.65
N GLU A 344 9.28 11.46 0.18
CA GLU A 344 8.51 12.61 0.65
C GLU A 344 9.42 13.84 0.79
N VAL A 345 8.91 15.01 0.43
CA VAL A 345 9.59 16.30 0.61
C VAL A 345 8.64 17.25 1.32
N TYR A 346 9.01 17.71 2.50
CA TYR A 346 8.24 18.67 3.29
C TYR A 346 8.87 20.06 3.19
N LEU A 347 8.16 21.01 2.58
CA LEU A 347 8.59 22.40 2.46
C LEU A 347 8.17 23.19 3.69
N LYS A 348 9.15 23.79 4.38
CA LYS A 348 8.91 24.67 5.53
C LYS A 348 8.34 26.02 5.04
N ARG A 349 7.54 26.69 5.86
CA ARG A 349 7.06 28.05 5.54
C ARG A 349 8.25 29.01 5.46
N LYS A 350 8.22 29.91 4.47
CA LYS A 350 9.07 31.09 4.47
C LYS A 350 8.60 32.03 5.60
N ASP A 351 9.36 32.02 6.68
CA ASP A 351 9.38 32.94 7.84
C ASP A 351 8.32 32.84 8.94
N VAL A 352 8.78 32.51 10.16
CA VAL A 352 8.82 33.46 11.30
C VAL A 352 10.14 33.23 12.03
N ALA A 353 10.98 34.27 12.15
CA ALA A 353 12.25 34.23 12.87
C ALA A 353 12.07 33.73 14.32
N LYS A 354 12.92 32.80 14.77
CA LYS A 354 13.03 32.45 16.20
C LYS A 354 13.51 33.71 16.96
N PRO A 355 12.92 34.06 18.11
CA PRO A 355 13.47 35.13 18.94
C PRO A 355 14.83 34.72 19.49
N GLU A 356 15.81 35.63 19.47
CA GLU A 356 17.14 35.43 20.04
C GLU A 356 17.07 35.13 21.55
N GLU A 357 17.84 34.14 21.99
CA GLU A 357 18.06 33.81 23.40
C GLU A 357 18.78 34.97 24.09
N LYS A 358 18.13 35.61 25.08
CA LYS A 358 18.79 36.59 25.94
C LYS A 358 19.64 35.90 27.00
N ALA A 359 20.89 36.34 27.13
CA ALA A 359 21.84 35.91 28.14
C ALA A 359 21.30 36.11 29.59
N PRO A 360 21.64 35.22 30.54
CA PRO A 360 21.09 35.27 31.89
C PRO A 360 21.70 36.41 32.70
N VAL A 361 20.85 37.15 33.41
CA VAL A 361 21.24 38.18 34.38
C VAL A 361 21.39 37.53 35.76
N ALA A 362 22.56 37.71 36.38
CA ALA A 362 22.83 37.26 37.75
C ALA A 362 21.99 38.06 38.77
N LYS A 363 21.38 37.37 39.74
CA LYS A 363 20.74 37.96 40.93
C LYS A 363 21.41 37.47 42.21
N PRO A 364 21.39 38.26 43.30
CA PRO A 364 22.20 38.03 44.49
C PRO A 364 21.67 36.87 45.32
N GLU A 365 22.57 36.14 45.96
CA GLU A 365 22.29 35.04 46.88
C GLU A 365 21.82 35.57 48.24
N ASP A 366 20.53 35.41 48.54
CA ASP A 366 20.06 35.37 49.92
C ASP A 366 20.18 33.95 50.46
N LYS A 367 20.83 33.80 51.62
CA LYS A 367 21.07 32.50 52.27
C LYS A 367 19.77 31.97 52.88
N ILE A 368 19.05 31.17 52.11
CA ILE A 368 17.87 30.42 52.55
C ILE A 368 18.29 29.37 53.59
N SER A 369 17.58 29.29 54.72
CA SER A 369 17.90 28.34 55.79
C SER A 369 17.57 26.89 55.36
N ALA A 370 18.31 25.89 55.86
CA ALA A 370 18.11 24.48 55.50
C ALA A 370 16.67 23.98 55.76
N THR A 371 15.97 24.56 56.74
CA THR A 371 14.58 24.25 57.05
C THR A 371 13.61 24.82 56.00
N GLU A 372 13.88 26.01 55.49
CA GLU A 372 13.11 26.62 54.40
C GLU A 372 13.30 25.87 53.09
N VAL A 373 14.53 25.41 52.81
CA VAL A 373 14.81 24.54 51.65
C VAL A 373 14.01 23.24 51.74
N LEU A 374 13.96 22.59 52.91
CA LEU A 374 13.18 21.35 53.09
C LEU A 374 11.67 21.56 52.94
N ILE A 375 11.14 22.68 53.44
CA ILE A 375 9.72 23.03 53.26
C ILE A 375 9.43 23.34 51.79
N ILE A 376 10.27 24.12 51.11
CA ILE A 376 10.12 24.43 49.69
C ILE A 376 10.19 23.16 48.85
N VAL A 377 11.18 22.28 49.10
CA VAL A 377 11.30 20.99 48.42
C VAL A 377 10.09 20.10 48.68
N GLY A 378 9.58 20.06 49.91
CA GLY A 378 8.36 19.34 50.28
C GLY A 378 7.12 19.85 49.55
N ILE A 379 6.93 21.17 49.49
CA ILE A 379 5.83 21.81 48.75
C ILE A 379 5.98 21.59 47.24
N SER A 380 7.20 21.70 46.71
CA SER A 380 7.48 21.45 45.29
C SER A 380 7.22 20.00 44.90
N LEU A 381 7.62 19.03 45.74
CA LEU A 381 7.33 17.61 45.54
C LEU A 381 5.83 17.33 45.63
N ALA A 382 5.13 17.88 46.63
CA ALA A 382 3.68 17.76 46.74
C ALA A 382 2.96 18.38 45.53
N GLY A 383 3.43 19.52 45.05
CA GLY A 383 2.93 20.18 43.84
C GLY A 383 3.17 19.36 42.58
N LEU A 384 4.35 18.74 42.44
CA LEU A 384 4.69 17.85 41.33
C LEU A 384 3.80 16.60 41.32
N VAL A 385 3.60 15.97 42.49
CA VAL A 385 2.72 14.80 42.64
C VAL A 385 1.28 15.19 42.30
N LEU A 386 0.80 16.34 42.76
CA LEU A 386 -0.53 16.84 42.42
C LEU A 386 -0.68 17.09 40.91
N LEU A 387 0.32 17.71 40.27
CA LEU A 387 0.35 17.92 38.82
C LEU A 387 0.29 16.60 38.05
N LEU A 388 1.03 15.58 38.49
CA LEU A 388 1.02 14.25 37.88
C LEU A 388 -0.36 13.58 38.03
N LEU A 389 -0.97 13.65 39.22
CA LEU A 389 -2.30 13.09 39.46
C LEU A 389 -3.41 13.81 38.68
N LEU A 390 -3.24 15.10 38.38
CA LEU A 390 -4.19 15.90 37.59
C LEU A 390 -3.98 15.77 36.07
N LEU A 391 -2.83 15.27 35.63
CA LEU A 391 -2.46 15.11 34.22
C LEU A 391 -3.52 14.36 33.38
N PRO A 392 -4.09 13.21 33.81
CA PRO A 392 -5.12 12.50 33.04
C PRO A 392 -6.37 13.36 32.80
N SER A 393 -6.77 14.11 33.83
CA SER A 393 -7.91 15.02 33.78
C SER A 393 -7.62 16.22 32.87
N ALA A 394 -6.40 16.76 32.90
CA ALA A 394 -5.98 17.84 32.02
C ALA A 394 -5.98 17.40 30.54
N ILE A 395 -5.44 16.21 30.24
CA ILE A 395 -5.44 15.63 28.88
C ILE A 395 -6.87 15.44 28.38
N TYR A 396 -7.75 14.87 29.20
CA TYR A 396 -9.15 14.67 28.81
C TYR A 396 -9.89 15.98 28.55
N ARG A 397 -9.67 17.01 29.40
CA ARG A 397 -10.22 18.35 29.17
C ARG A 397 -9.68 18.97 27.89
N TYR A 398 -8.40 18.83 27.62
CA TYR A 398 -7.79 19.29 26.37
C TYR A 398 -8.44 18.62 25.15
N LEU A 399 -8.62 17.30 25.16
CA LEU A 399 -9.29 16.57 24.08
C LEU A 399 -10.73 17.04 23.85
N LEU A 400 -11.49 17.26 24.93
CA LEU A 400 -12.84 17.82 24.86
C LEU A 400 -12.87 19.24 24.29
N LEU A 401 -11.93 20.10 24.70
CA LEU A 401 -11.82 21.46 24.17
C LEU A 401 -11.55 21.43 22.66
N ARG A 402 -10.61 20.60 22.21
CA ARG A 402 -10.29 20.43 20.79
C ARG A 402 -11.46 19.86 19.99
N TYR A 403 -12.25 18.95 20.56
CA TYR A 403 -13.47 18.45 19.94
C TYR A 403 -14.53 19.56 19.80
N ASN A 404 -14.75 20.35 20.85
CA ASN A 404 -15.74 21.42 20.85
C ASN A 404 -15.37 22.56 19.90
N SER A 405 -14.07 22.85 19.74
CA SER A 405 -13.57 23.88 18.82
C SER A 405 -13.47 23.41 17.36
N ALA A 406 -13.61 22.12 17.08
CA ALA A 406 -13.42 21.58 15.74
C ALA A 406 -14.69 21.69 14.89
N LYS A 407 -14.51 22.15 13.64
CA LYS A 407 -15.57 22.12 12.61
C LYS A 407 -15.85 20.67 12.17
N ALA A 408 -17.12 20.35 11.95
CA ALA A 408 -17.58 19.00 11.61
C ALA A 408 -16.95 18.47 10.31
N GLU A 409 -16.77 19.33 9.31
CA GLU A 409 -16.15 19.02 8.02
C GLU A 409 -14.62 18.81 8.09
N GLY A 410 -13.99 19.31 9.17
CA GLY A 410 -12.56 19.19 9.43
C GLY A 410 -12.25 18.06 10.41
N ASN A 411 -11.52 18.39 11.49
CA ASN A 411 -10.95 17.38 12.40
C ASN A 411 -11.90 16.91 13.52
N LYS A 412 -13.20 17.24 13.49
CA LYS A 412 -14.12 16.92 14.60
C LYS A 412 -14.27 15.42 14.81
N ALA A 413 -14.35 14.63 13.74
CA ALA A 413 -14.39 13.17 13.82
C ALA A 413 -13.11 12.60 14.46
N TYR A 414 -11.94 13.16 14.11
CA TYR A 414 -10.67 12.77 14.74
C TYR A 414 -10.67 13.05 16.25
N TRP A 415 -11.07 14.25 16.67
CA TRP A 415 -11.11 14.59 18.10
C TRP A 415 -12.17 13.79 18.87
N ALA A 416 -13.29 13.45 18.23
CA ALA A 416 -14.28 12.55 18.81
C ALA A 416 -13.70 11.15 19.06
N TYR A 417 -13.01 10.57 18.07
CA TYR A 417 -12.33 9.29 18.20
C TYR A 417 -11.27 9.31 19.31
N ARG A 418 -10.38 10.31 19.32
CA ARG A 418 -9.32 10.44 20.35
C ARG A 418 -9.91 10.59 21.75
N THR A 419 -10.98 11.38 21.89
CA THR A 419 -11.62 11.60 23.20
C THR A 419 -12.32 10.33 23.69
N ALA A 420 -13.05 9.64 22.81
CA ALA A 420 -13.71 8.37 23.13
C ALA A 420 -12.69 7.28 23.53
N GLY A 421 -11.63 7.13 22.73
CA GLY A 421 -10.56 6.16 22.98
C GLY A 421 -9.80 6.42 24.27
N PHE A 422 -9.43 7.68 24.55
CA PHE A 422 -8.78 8.04 25.81
C PHE A 422 -9.70 7.76 27.01
N TYR A 423 -10.98 8.12 26.92
CA TYR A 423 -11.95 7.87 27.99
C TYR A 423 -12.12 6.38 28.28
N LEU A 424 -12.30 5.55 27.24
CA LEU A 424 -12.39 4.09 27.35
C LEU A 424 -11.16 3.50 28.04
N HIS A 425 -9.98 3.96 27.64
CA HIS A 425 -8.73 3.54 28.24
C HIS A 425 -8.68 3.87 29.73
N GLN A 426 -9.09 5.08 30.13
CA GLN A 426 -9.12 5.46 31.55
C GLN A 426 -10.08 4.62 32.38
N VAL A 427 -11.24 4.26 31.82
CA VAL A 427 -12.23 3.42 32.52
C VAL A 427 -11.88 1.94 32.53
N GLY A 428 -10.69 1.56 32.06
CA GLY A 428 -10.15 0.20 32.14
C GLY A 428 -10.49 -0.69 30.95
N ILE A 429 -10.82 -0.08 29.80
CA ILE A 429 -11.15 -0.80 28.57
C ILE A 429 -10.14 -0.32 27.52
N PRO A 430 -8.92 -0.89 27.50
CA PRO A 430 -7.92 -0.57 26.49
C PRO A 430 -8.25 -1.27 25.17
N ARG A 431 -7.75 -0.71 24.06
CA ARG A 431 -7.89 -1.32 22.72
C ARG A 431 -7.08 -2.62 22.56
N GLY A 432 -5.93 -2.72 23.24
CA GLY A 432 -4.99 -3.82 23.02
C GLY A 432 -4.48 -3.85 21.57
N THR A 433 -4.41 -5.04 20.99
CA THR A 433 -3.95 -5.34 19.63
C THR A 433 -5.04 -5.21 18.55
N LEU A 434 -6.30 -5.02 18.94
CA LEU A 434 -7.43 -4.97 18.01
C LEU A 434 -7.37 -3.74 17.10
N THR A 435 -7.79 -3.86 15.83
CA THR A 435 -7.95 -2.67 14.97
C THR A 435 -9.01 -1.72 15.56
N PRO A 436 -8.99 -0.41 15.24
CA PRO A 436 -10.02 0.51 15.73
C PRO A 436 -11.46 0.09 15.38
N MET A 437 -11.65 -0.60 14.24
CA MET A 437 -12.96 -1.11 13.82
C MET A 437 -13.34 -2.38 14.61
N GLN A 438 -12.43 -3.35 14.73
CA GLN A 438 -12.65 -4.55 15.55
C GLN A 438 -12.96 -4.18 17.00
N TYR A 439 -12.18 -3.27 17.58
CA TYR A 439 -12.42 -2.78 18.93
C TYR A 439 -13.82 -2.18 19.11
N ALA A 440 -14.28 -1.37 18.15
CA ALA A 440 -15.61 -0.78 18.20
C ALA A 440 -16.72 -1.86 18.05
N LYS A 441 -16.56 -2.79 17.10
CA LYS A 441 -17.57 -3.79 16.74
C LYS A 441 -17.64 -4.99 17.69
N GLU A 442 -16.51 -5.43 18.22
CA GLU A 442 -16.38 -6.68 18.98
C GLU A 442 -16.33 -6.45 20.48
N VAL A 443 -15.84 -5.29 20.92
CA VAL A 443 -15.71 -4.97 22.35
C VAL A 443 -16.74 -3.93 22.78
N ILE A 444 -16.75 -2.76 22.14
CA ILE A 444 -17.50 -1.62 22.66
C ILE A 444 -19.00 -1.69 22.37
N ASP A 445 -19.41 -1.94 21.14
CA ASP A 445 -20.84 -1.98 20.81
C ASP A 445 -21.59 -3.14 21.47
N PRO A 446 -21.02 -4.37 21.57
CA PRO A 446 -21.63 -5.44 22.35
C PRO A 446 -21.73 -5.12 23.85
N SER A 447 -20.75 -4.39 24.40
CA SER A 447 -20.73 -4.06 25.84
C SER A 447 -21.63 -2.88 26.21
N PHE A 448 -21.75 -1.86 25.34
CA PHE A 448 -22.37 -0.58 25.69
C PHE A 448 -23.53 -0.16 24.77
N GLY A 449 -23.70 -0.78 23.60
CA GLY A 449 -24.74 -0.40 22.63
C GLY A 449 -24.59 1.03 22.12
N THR A 450 -23.36 1.52 21.94
CA THR A 450 -23.09 2.95 21.67
C THR A 450 -23.15 3.36 20.20
N GLY A 451 -23.17 2.41 19.27
CA GLY A 451 -23.07 2.69 17.83
C GLY A 451 -21.68 3.19 17.42
N PHE A 452 -20.65 2.81 18.17
CA PHE A 452 -19.27 3.21 17.93
C PHE A 452 -18.76 2.68 16.60
N ALA A 453 -19.11 1.46 16.19
CA ALA A 453 -18.75 0.92 14.88
C ALA A 453 -19.36 1.74 13.73
N GLY A 454 -20.60 2.21 13.90
CA GLY A 454 -21.27 3.12 12.96
C GLY A 454 -20.53 4.45 12.79
N PHE A 455 -20.11 5.06 13.90
CA PHE A 455 -19.25 6.24 13.87
C PHE A 455 -17.89 5.96 13.23
N MET A 456 -17.28 4.81 13.55
CA MET A 456 -15.97 4.43 13.03
C MET A 456 -15.98 4.24 11.51
N ASN A 457 -17.06 3.75 10.92
CA ASN A 457 -17.18 3.68 9.46
C ASN A 457 -17.05 5.07 8.82
N VAL A 458 -17.72 6.08 9.39
CA VAL A 458 -17.67 7.47 8.90
C VAL A 458 -16.29 8.09 9.13
N TYR A 459 -15.71 7.88 10.31
CA TYR A 459 -14.39 8.41 10.64
C TYR A 459 -13.28 7.80 9.77
N LEU A 460 -13.26 6.48 9.59
CA LEU A 460 -12.24 5.79 8.79
C LEU A 460 -12.38 6.15 7.31
N LYS A 461 -13.60 6.29 6.78
CA LYS A 461 -13.83 6.83 5.44
C LYS A 461 -13.15 8.19 5.27
N LYS A 462 -13.36 9.14 6.17
CA LYS A 462 -12.70 10.47 6.10
C LYS A 462 -11.19 10.40 6.25
N LYS A 463 -10.69 9.50 7.10
CA LYS A 463 -9.26 9.33 7.37
C LYS A 463 -8.51 8.78 6.16
N TYR A 464 -9.13 7.87 5.39
CA TYR A 464 -8.44 7.13 4.33
C TYR A 464 -8.85 7.52 2.90
N ALA A 465 -10.10 7.94 2.66
CA ALA A 465 -10.58 8.36 1.34
C ALA A 465 -10.37 9.87 1.10
N LYS A 466 -9.14 10.37 1.38
CA LYS A 466 -8.74 11.78 1.22
C LYS A 466 -9.38 12.34 -0.07
N GLU A 467 -10.21 13.39 0.08
CA GLU A 467 -10.93 14.18 -0.95
C GLU A 467 -12.48 14.12 -0.96
N GLN A 468 -13.15 13.20 -0.25
CA GLN A 468 -14.62 13.26 -0.18
C GLN A 468 -15.14 14.13 1.00
N PRO A 469 -16.00 15.14 0.74
CA PRO A 469 -16.73 15.83 1.81
C PRO A 469 -17.73 14.86 2.47
N PHE A 470 -18.05 15.10 3.74
CA PHE A 470 -19.10 14.34 4.40
C PHE A 470 -20.45 14.65 3.76
N THR A 471 -21.26 13.63 3.57
CA THR A 471 -22.69 13.81 3.29
C THR A 471 -23.40 14.39 4.53
N GLU A 472 -24.57 14.98 4.37
CA GLU A 472 -25.36 15.52 5.49
C GLU A 472 -25.64 14.46 6.57
N LYS A 473 -25.91 13.21 6.16
CA LYS A 473 -26.11 12.08 7.06
C LYS A 473 -24.85 11.76 7.88
N GLU A 474 -23.68 11.81 7.25
CA GLU A 474 -22.39 11.57 7.91
C GLU A 474 -22.01 12.70 8.88
N LEU A 475 -22.31 13.96 8.52
CA LEU A 475 -22.14 15.11 9.42
C LEU A 475 -23.01 14.97 10.68
N ALA A 476 -24.24 14.47 10.53
CA ALA A 476 -25.11 14.20 11.67
C ALA A 476 -24.51 13.13 12.60
N VAL A 477 -23.93 12.06 12.06
CA VAL A 477 -23.23 11.02 12.84
C VAL A 477 -22.03 11.61 13.60
N VAL A 478 -21.18 12.39 12.94
CA VAL A 478 -19.98 13.00 13.57
C VAL A 478 -20.36 13.97 14.69
N ASN A 479 -21.39 14.79 14.49
CA ASN A 479 -21.86 15.75 15.49
C ASN A 479 -22.61 15.07 16.65
N GLY A 480 -23.33 13.99 16.36
CA GLY A 480 -24.18 13.28 17.32
C GLY A 480 -23.48 12.22 18.16
N PHE A 481 -22.24 11.83 17.83
CA PHE A 481 -21.61 10.65 18.45
C PHE A 481 -21.11 10.86 19.90
N LEU A 482 -20.19 11.81 20.12
CA LEU A 482 -19.35 11.80 21.33
C LEU A 482 -20.14 12.00 22.65
N LYS A 483 -21.13 12.89 22.66
CA LYS A 483 -21.89 13.22 23.88
C LYS A 483 -22.73 12.02 24.37
N PRO A 484 -23.59 11.40 23.53
CA PRO A 484 -24.29 10.17 23.88
C PRO A 484 -23.35 9.03 24.26
N PHE A 485 -22.27 8.85 23.48
CA PHE A 485 -21.26 7.83 23.75
C PHE A 485 -20.71 7.93 25.18
N LEU A 486 -20.18 9.10 25.57
CA LEU A 486 -19.61 9.31 26.91
C LEU A 486 -20.66 9.15 28.01
N LYS A 487 -21.92 9.56 27.76
CA LYS A 487 -23.02 9.41 28.72
C LYS A 487 -23.32 7.93 28.98
N THR A 488 -23.40 7.12 27.93
CA THR A 488 -23.68 5.69 28.03
C THR A 488 -22.55 4.94 28.75
N VAL A 489 -21.30 5.14 28.32
CA VAL A 489 -20.14 4.51 28.96
C VAL A 489 -20.03 4.94 30.43
N ARG A 490 -20.23 6.23 30.74
CA ARG A 490 -20.20 6.73 32.14
C ARG A 490 -21.28 6.12 33.02
N LYS A 491 -22.48 5.87 32.47
CA LYS A 491 -23.61 5.27 33.20
C LYS A 491 -23.35 3.79 33.51
N GLN A 492 -22.73 3.07 32.59
CA GLN A 492 -22.49 1.62 32.70
C GLN A 492 -21.15 1.27 33.36
N THR A 493 -20.29 2.26 33.64
CA THR A 493 -19.01 2.07 34.37
C THR A 493 -19.10 2.57 35.81
N LYS A 494 -18.65 1.73 36.76
CA LYS A 494 -18.67 2.07 38.20
C LYS A 494 -17.82 3.31 38.47
N PHE A 495 -18.28 4.15 39.40
CA PHE A 495 -17.59 5.39 39.77
C PHE A 495 -16.15 5.14 40.26
N SER A 496 -15.93 4.07 41.03
CA SER A 496 -14.59 3.69 41.53
C SER A 496 -13.58 3.44 40.41
N HIS A 497 -13.97 2.73 39.34
CA HIS A 497 -13.10 2.50 38.17
C HIS A 497 -12.81 3.78 37.40
N ARG A 498 -13.81 4.67 37.28
CA ARG A 498 -13.63 5.98 36.66
C ARG A 498 -12.70 6.87 37.47
N PHE A 499 -12.88 6.93 38.79
CA PHE A 499 -12.04 7.75 39.67
C PHE A 499 -10.59 7.26 39.68
N THR A 500 -10.37 5.97 39.92
CA THR A 500 -9.03 5.35 39.96
C THR A 500 -8.27 5.47 38.65
N GLY A 501 -8.95 5.39 37.50
CA GLY A 501 -8.33 5.62 36.20
C GLY A 501 -7.82 7.04 36.04
N PHE A 502 -8.65 8.04 36.37
CA PHE A 502 -8.33 9.45 36.17
C PHE A 502 -7.35 10.05 37.18
N ILE A 503 -6.95 9.30 38.21
CA ILE A 503 -5.86 9.63 39.13
C ILE A 503 -4.60 8.77 38.88
N SER A 504 -4.57 7.94 37.83
CA SER A 504 -3.44 7.08 37.48
C SER A 504 -2.63 7.68 36.32
N PRO A 505 -1.45 8.28 36.58
CA PRO A 505 -0.57 8.77 35.52
C PRO A 505 -0.07 7.63 34.64
N ALA A 506 0.24 6.47 35.24
CA ALA A 506 0.72 5.28 34.53
C ALA A 506 -0.27 4.80 33.46
N ARG A 507 -1.57 4.72 33.79
CA ARG A 507 -2.62 4.35 32.83
C ARG A 507 -2.78 5.40 31.71
N SER A 508 -2.48 6.67 31.99
CA SER A 508 -2.52 7.71 30.96
C SER A 508 -1.33 7.64 30.02
N ILE A 509 -0.14 7.37 30.56
CA ILE A 509 1.07 7.16 29.77
C ILE A 509 0.91 5.92 28.87
N SER A 510 0.35 4.83 29.40
CA SER A 510 0.18 3.59 28.64
C SER A 510 -0.77 3.71 27.44
N TYR A 511 -1.63 4.73 27.41
CA TYR A 511 -2.47 5.03 26.23
C TYR A 511 -1.63 5.58 25.05
N PHE A 512 -0.52 6.25 25.34
CA PHE A 512 0.35 6.85 24.32
C PHE A 512 1.56 5.97 23.98
N THR A 513 1.85 4.96 24.80
CA THR A 513 2.90 3.96 24.52
C THR A 513 2.30 2.73 23.84
N LEU A 514 3.07 2.09 22.96
CA LEU A 514 2.69 0.81 22.35
C LEU A 514 2.59 -0.29 23.43
N PRO A 515 1.70 -1.30 23.30
CA PRO A 515 1.63 -2.40 24.24
C PRO A 515 2.97 -3.15 24.28
N ASN A 516 3.46 -3.44 25.49
CA ASN A 516 4.65 -4.25 25.68
C ASN A 516 4.27 -5.73 25.43
N PRO A 517 4.97 -6.49 24.56
CA PRO A 517 4.57 -7.86 24.20
C PRO A 517 4.55 -8.88 25.34
N ASN A 518 5.09 -8.51 26.51
CA ASN A 518 5.32 -9.41 27.65
C ASN A 518 4.37 -9.16 28.84
N GLU A 519 3.35 -8.31 28.70
CA GLU A 519 2.31 -8.13 29.71
C GLU A 519 0.99 -8.73 29.22
N THR A 520 0.90 -10.07 29.29
CA THR A 520 -0.36 -10.83 29.28
C THR A 520 -0.32 -11.87 30.38
#